data_AF-A0A7S3PCQ4-F1
#
_entry.id   AF-A0A7S3PCQ4-F1
#
_cell.length_a   1.000
_cell.length_b   1.000
_cell.length_c   1.000
_cell.angle_alpha   90.00
_cell.angle_beta   90.00
_cell.angle_gamma   90.00
#
_symmetry.space_group_name_H-M   'P 1'
#
loop_
_entity.id
_entity.type
_entity.pdbx_description
1 polymer ?
#
loop_
_entity_poly.entity_id
_entity_poly.type
_entity_poly.pdbx_seq_one_letter_code
_entity_poly.pdbx_strand_id
1 'polypeptide(L)'
;SVNHAVVAVGFGTTDDGVPYYIIRNSWSKTWGMEGHFWIERGKNRCGISDCASFPIVPSAQKKLLERSVVSEPQQSQESLLRKYLAPGEQQVAPVKQGNAQSA
;
A
#
# COMPACT_ATOMS: atom_id res chain seq x y z
N SER A 1 17.97 -2.79 -9.51
CA SER A 1 17.15 -3.79 -10.20
C SER A 1 15.86 -3.97 -9.39
N VAL A 2 14.70 -3.93 -10.05
CA VAL A 2 13.38 -4.14 -9.42
C VAL A 2 13.02 -5.62 -9.54
N ASN A 3 12.61 -6.26 -8.44
CA ASN A 3 12.39 -7.72 -8.40
C ASN A 3 11.12 -8.16 -7.66
N HIS A 4 10.36 -7.23 -7.07
CA HIS A 4 9.16 -7.53 -6.30
C HIS A 4 8.05 -6.54 -6.64
N ALA A 5 6.84 -7.05 -6.84
CA ALA A 5 5.66 -6.26 -7.17
C ALA A 5 4.77 -6.11 -5.94
N VAL A 6 4.27 -4.91 -5.73
CA VAL A 6 3.42 -4.51 -4.60
C VAL A 6 2.33 -3.56 -5.10
N VAL A 7 1.30 -3.31 -4.29
CA VAL A 7 0.18 -2.45 -4.67
C VAL A 7 0.14 -1.23 -3.77
N ALA A 8 0.24 -0.04 -4.36
CA ALA A 8 -0.09 1.20 -3.66
C ALA A 8 -1.61 1.29 -3.48
N VAL A 9 -2.07 1.39 -2.24
CA VAL A 9 -3.50 1.44 -1.89
C VAL A 9 -3.92 2.79 -1.30
N GLY A 10 -2.97 3.68 -1.06
CA GLY A 10 -3.21 5.00 -0.53
C GLY A 10 -1.92 5.81 -0.40
N PHE A 11 -2.05 7.02 0.11
CA PHE A 11 -0.93 7.90 0.42
C PHE A 11 -1.31 8.82 1.59
N GLY A 12 -0.30 9.40 2.22
CA GLY A 12 -0.48 10.36 3.29
C GLY A 12 0.75 11.23 3.46
N THR A 13 0.77 11.94 4.59
CA THR A 13 1.87 12.74 5.09
C THR A 13 1.92 12.52 6.60
N THR A 14 3.10 12.27 7.14
CA THR A 14 3.31 12.17 8.60
C THR A 14 3.16 13.54 9.26
N ASP A 15 3.04 13.58 10.60
CA ASP A 15 2.90 14.84 11.35
C ASP A 15 4.11 15.77 11.19
N ASP A 16 5.30 15.22 10.95
CA ASP A 16 6.54 15.95 10.64
C ASP A 16 6.68 16.33 9.15
N GLY A 17 5.65 16.10 8.34
CA GLY A 17 5.58 16.60 6.96
C GLY A 17 6.18 15.67 5.90
N VAL A 18 6.50 14.41 6.24
CA VAL A 18 7.08 13.45 5.28
C VAL A 18 5.98 12.74 4.49
N PRO A 19 5.92 12.92 3.15
CA PRO A 19 4.92 12.25 2.33
C PRO A 19 5.25 10.76 2.17
N TYR A 20 4.23 9.89 2.20
CA TYR A 20 4.38 8.45 2.01
C TYR A 20 3.31 7.84 1.11
N TYR A 21 3.60 6.66 0.56
CA TYR A 21 2.61 5.72 0.02
C TYR A 21 2.29 4.65 1.05
N ILE A 22 1.03 4.20 1.08
CA ILE A 22 0.62 2.98 1.79
C ILE A 22 0.68 1.83 0.80
N ILE A 23 1.51 0.84 1.09
CA ILE A 23 1.76 -0.28 0.21
C ILE A 23 1.23 -1.56 0.83
N ARG A 24 0.39 -2.28 0.09
CA ARG A 24 -0.02 -3.64 0.41
C ARG A 24 0.97 -4.64 -0.19
N ASN A 25 1.48 -5.53 0.66
CA ASN A 25 2.40 -6.59 0.29
C ASN A 25 1.67 -7.94 0.16
N SER A 26 2.41 -9.00 -0.19
CA SER A 26 1.90 -10.37 -0.40
C SER A 26 2.51 -11.41 0.54
N TRP A 27 3.12 -11.00 1.66
CA TRP A 27 3.84 -11.87 2.60
C TRP A 27 3.06 -12.17 3.88
N SER A 28 1.78 -12.56 3.75
CA SER A 28 0.86 -12.74 4.87
C SER A 28 0.52 -11.45 5.63
N LYS A 29 -0.54 -11.50 6.45
CA LYS A 29 -0.93 -10.43 7.37
C LYS A 29 0.00 -10.33 8.58
N THR A 30 0.77 -11.37 8.90
CA THR A 30 1.68 -11.35 10.05
C THR A 30 2.94 -10.50 9.81
N TRP A 31 3.21 -10.11 8.55
CA TRP A 31 4.34 -9.28 8.19
C TRP A 31 4.00 -7.79 8.27
N GLY A 32 4.91 -6.99 8.83
CA GLY A 32 4.77 -5.54 8.86
C GLY A 32 3.50 -5.07 9.58
N MET A 33 2.83 -4.10 8.99
CA MET A 33 1.58 -3.53 9.50
C MET A 33 0.38 -4.28 8.90
N GLU A 34 0.11 -5.48 9.41
CA GLU A 34 -0.96 -6.35 8.90
C GLU A 34 -0.85 -6.61 7.38
N GLY A 35 0.37 -6.90 6.90
CA GLY A 35 0.69 -7.10 5.49
C GLY A 35 0.99 -5.82 4.71
N HIS A 36 1.09 -4.67 5.38
CA HIS A 36 1.35 -3.37 4.75
C HIS A 36 2.64 -2.73 5.26
N PHE A 37 3.11 -1.73 4.53
CA PHE A 37 4.20 -0.84 4.95
C PHE A 37 4.03 0.55 4.33
N TRP A 38 4.74 1.53 4.89
CA TRP A 38 4.85 2.86 4.28
C TRP A 38 6.20 3.02 3.60
N ILE A 39 6.21 3.77 2.51
CA ILE A 39 7.43 4.13 1.80
C ILE A 39 7.40 5.60 1.43
N GLU A 40 8.50 6.30 1.66
CA GLU A 40 8.64 7.74 1.38
C GLU A 40 8.32 8.03 -0.10
N ARG A 41 7.39 8.95 -0.31
CA ARG A 41 6.87 9.32 -1.62
C ARG A 41 7.66 10.51 -2.18
N GLY A 42 7.91 10.48 -3.50
CA GLY A 42 8.65 11.54 -4.19
C GLY A 42 10.18 11.39 -4.17
N LYS A 43 10.71 10.30 -3.58
CA LYS A 43 12.16 9.97 -3.60
C LYS A 43 12.50 8.72 -4.40
N ASN A 44 11.51 8.11 -5.08
CA ASN A 44 11.64 6.84 -5.81
C ASN A 44 12.38 5.75 -5.00
N ARG A 45 12.08 5.64 -3.70
CA ARG A 45 12.68 4.62 -2.83
C ARG A 45 12.38 3.24 -3.41
N CYS A 46 13.39 2.37 -3.43
CA CYS A 46 13.28 0.99 -3.93
C CYS A 46 12.82 0.86 -5.41
N GLY A 47 12.90 1.93 -6.20
CA GLY A 47 12.41 1.92 -7.59
C GLY A 47 10.88 1.81 -7.69
N ILE A 48 10.14 2.24 -6.65
CA ILE A 48 8.68 2.10 -6.56
C ILE A 48 7.94 2.79 -7.73
N SER A 49 8.57 3.77 -8.38
CA SER A 49 8.02 4.50 -9.52
C SER A 49 8.56 4.05 -10.88
N ASP A 50 9.50 3.09 -10.92
CA ASP A 50 10.15 2.66 -12.17
C ASP A 50 9.22 1.85 -13.09
N CYS A 51 8.34 1.03 -12.49
CA CYS A 51 7.46 0.08 -13.21
C CYS A 51 5.98 0.22 -12.81
N ALA A 52 5.53 1.43 -12.45
CA ALA A 52 4.15 1.65 -12.00
C ALA A 52 3.13 1.48 -13.14
N SER A 53 2.04 0.77 -12.87
CA SER A 53 0.93 0.55 -13.82
C SER A 53 -0.41 0.45 -13.09
N PHE A 54 -1.50 0.72 -13.80
CA PHE A 54 -2.86 0.60 -13.27
C PHE A 54 -3.81 0.09 -14.37
N PRO A 55 -4.86 -0.68 -14.02
CA PRO A 55 -5.84 -1.13 -14.98
C PRO A 55 -6.76 0.01 -15.41
N ILE A 56 -7.11 0.06 -16.69
CA ILE A 56 -8.19 0.90 -17.20
C ILE A 56 -9.45 0.04 -17.25
N VAL A 57 -10.48 0.47 -16.52
CA VAL A 57 -11.78 -0.21 -16.51
C VAL A 57 -12.76 0.57 -17.40
N PRO A 58 -13.22 -0.02 -18.52
CA PRO A 58 -14.27 0.57 -19.36
C PRO A 58 -15.55 0.86 -18.57
N SER A 59 -16.20 2.00 -18.86
CA SER A 59 -17.41 2.45 -18.17
C SER A 59 -18.56 1.43 -18.18
N ALA A 60 -18.68 0.61 -19.25
CA ALA A 60 -19.68 -0.46 -19.34
C ALA A 60 -19.46 -1.58 -18.30
N GLN A 61 -18.21 -1.83 -17.91
CA GLN A 61 -17.85 -2.80 -16.87
C GLN A 61 -17.86 -2.17 -15.47
N LYS A 62 -17.72 -0.84 -15.36
CA LYS A 62 -17.76 -0.12 -14.07
C LYS A 62 -19.05 -0.40 -13.28
N LYS A 63 -20.21 -0.37 -13.95
CA LYS A 63 -21.52 -0.67 -13.36
C LYS A 63 -21.65 -2.13 -12.89
N LEU A 64 -20.96 -3.05 -13.54
CA LEU A 64 -20.92 -4.47 -13.15
C LEU A 64 -19.99 -4.68 -11.94
N LEU A 65 -18.85 -3.98 -11.89
CA LEU A 65 -17.90 -4.07 -10.78
C LEU A 65 -18.46 -3.41 -9.51
N GLU A 66 -19.12 -2.27 -9.63
CA GLU A 66 -19.74 -1.58 -8.49
C GLU A 66 -20.74 -2.48 -7.75
N ARG A 67 -21.48 -3.36 -8.45
CA ARG A 67 -22.39 -4.31 -7.79
C ARG A 67 -21.64 -5.44 -7.05
N SER A 68 -20.44 -5.79 -7.50
CA SER A 68 -19.65 -6.89 -6.93
C SER A 68 -18.79 -6.44 -5.76
N VAL A 69 -18.34 -5.18 -5.73
CA VAL A 69 -17.56 -4.60 -4.63
C VAL A 69 -18.39 -4.47 -3.35
N VAL A 70 -19.71 -4.25 -3.47
CA VAL A 70 -20.62 -4.11 -2.31
C VAL A 70 -20.78 -5.41 -1.50
N SER A 71 -20.39 -6.57 -2.04
CA SER A 71 -20.50 -7.87 -1.35
C SER A 71 -19.26 -8.33 -0.57
N GLU A 72 -18.09 -7.71 -0.77
CA GLU A 72 -16.93 -7.96 0.10
C GLU A 72 -16.99 -7.03 1.32
N PRO A 73 -16.67 -7.49 2.55
CA PRO A 73 -16.62 -6.61 3.70
C PRO A 73 -15.43 -5.61 3.56
N GLN A 74 -15.68 -4.47 2.90
CA GLN A 74 -14.78 -3.30 2.86
C GLN A 74 -14.41 -2.81 4.28
N GLN A 75 -15.18 -3.22 5.28
CA GLN A 75 -14.99 -2.85 6.68
C GLN A 75 -13.61 -3.22 7.24
N SER A 76 -12.94 -4.25 6.69
CA SER A 76 -11.59 -4.59 7.14
C SER A 76 -10.52 -3.68 6.55
N GLN A 77 -10.55 -3.38 5.25
CA GLN A 77 -9.53 -2.55 4.58
C GLN A 77 -9.66 -1.07 4.97
N GLU A 78 -10.88 -0.53 5.03
CA GLU A 78 -11.13 0.86 5.46
C GLU A 78 -10.82 1.08 6.95
N SER A 79 -11.12 0.08 7.79
CA SER A 79 -10.74 0.11 9.22
C SER A 79 -9.22 0.10 9.39
N LEU A 80 -8.51 -0.68 8.58
CA LEU A 80 -7.05 -0.69 8.57
C LEU A 80 -6.47 0.63 8.06
N LEU A 81 -6.99 1.16 6.95
CA LEU A 81 -6.59 2.48 6.46
C LEU A 81 -6.83 3.55 7.53
N ARG A 82 -7.97 3.55 8.25
CA ARG A 82 -8.19 4.46 9.37
C ARG A 82 -7.26 4.24 10.56
N LYS A 83 -6.94 2.98 10.89
CA LYS A 83 -6.00 2.60 11.98
C LYS A 83 -4.57 3.06 11.68
N TYR A 84 -4.15 2.99 10.41
CA TYR A 84 -2.82 3.39 9.96
C TYR A 84 -2.74 4.89 9.60
N LEU A 85 -3.84 5.52 9.19
CA LEU A 85 -3.90 6.97 8.97
C LEU A 85 -4.08 7.77 10.28
N ALA A 86 -4.19 7.10 11.44
CA ALA A 86 -4.28 7.78 12.73
C ALA A 86 -2.90 8.33 13.14
N PRO A 87 -2.76 9.65 13.41
CA PRO A 87 -1.50 10.25 13.84
C PRO A 87 -1.12 9.71 15.22
N GLY A 88 -0.10 8.86 15.25
CA GLY A 88 0.35 8.17 16.45
C GLY A 88 1.51 7.23 16.15
N GLU A 89 2.74 7.75 16.27
CA GLU A 89 3.99 7.02 16.52
C GLU A 89 4.20 5.71 15.73
N GLN A 90 3.92 5.71 14.42
CA GLN A 90 4.28 4.60 13.55
C GLN A 90 5.55 4.98 12.80
N GLN A 91 6.68 4.55 13.36
CA GLN A 91 8.00 4.68 12.76
C GLN A 91 7.92 4.18 11.32
N VAL A 92 8.29 5.03 10.35
CA VAL A 92 8.55 4.62 8.98
C VAL A 92 9.58 3.49 9.09
N ALA A 93 9.14 2.25 8.88
CA ALA A 93 10.05 1.12 9.01
C ALA A 93 11.21 1.38 8.04
N PRO A 94 12.47 1.39 8.51
CA PRO A 94 13.58 1.51 7.61
C PRO A 94 13.50 0.28 6.70
N VAL A 95 13.21 0.49 5.41
CA VAL A 95 13.42 -0.55 4.42
C VAL A 95 14.92 -0.78 4.39
N LYS A 96 15.40 -1.70 5.22
CA LYS A 96 16.77 -2.20 5.11
C LYS A 96 16.88 -2.72 3.68
N GLN A 97 17.89 -2.27 2.94
CA GLN A 97 18.28 -2.84 1.65
C GLN A 97 18.87 -4.26 1.84
N GLY A 98 18.15 -5.10 2.58
CA GLY A 98 18.46 -6.51 2.81
C GLY A 98 17.48 -7.35 2.01
N ASN A 99 18.01 -8.31 1.27
CA ASN A 99 17.28 -9.20 0.37
C ASN A 99 15.92 -9.63 0.94
N ALA A 100 14.87 -9.40 0.17
CA ALA A 100 13.54 -9.96 0.32
C ALA A 100 13.52 -11.49 0.05
N GLN A 101 14.45 -12.22 0.65
CA GLN A 101 14.53 -13.68 0.63
C GLN A 101 14.79 -14.16 2.05
N SER A 102 13.73 -14.26 2.86
CA SER A 102 13.54 -15.31 3.89
C SER A 102 12.36 -14.92 4.80
N ALA A 103 11.16 -15.35 4.40
CA ALA A 103 10.09 -15.93 5.21
C ALA A 103 8.88 -16.21 4.31
#